data_AF-A0A5C1I172-F1
#
_entry.id   AF-A0A5C1I172-F1
#
_cell.length_a   1.000
_cell.length_b   1.000
_cell.length_c   1.000
_cell.angle_alpha   90.00
_cell.angle_beta   90.00
_cell.angle_gamma   90.00
#
_symmetry.space_group_name_H-M   'P 1'
#
loop_
_entity.id
_entity.type
_entity.pdbx_description
1 polymer ?
#
loop_
_entity_poly.entity_id
_entity_poly.type
_entity_poly.pdbx_seq_one_letter_code
_entity_poly.pdbx_strand_id
1 'polypeptide(L)'
;METQSRVAHRMTNYREKKWLVIYTKPRWEKKVDKLLKQSGIECYCPVRDVVNQWSDRKKEISVPLFSSYVFVHVDAYEQSRALYIMGVLGFVYYMGKPAIVRDNVIDEIRANLIRYKDMEIISLQNLCIGDTVTIKGGALVNQMGKVLQIQGKNVLMVFETINCALVTRVSIQNLSVHNISGNHEN
;
A
#
# COMPACT_ATOMS: atom_id res chain seq x y z
N MET A 1 -7.16 31.86 -37.31
CA MET A 1 -6.91 32.21 -35.88
C MET A 1 -7.17 31.05 -34.91
N GLU A 2 -7.71 29.90 -35.34
CA GLU A 2 -8.07 28.78 -34.43
C GLU A 2 -6.90 27.86 -34.01
N THR A 3 -5.75 27.94 -34.70
CA THR A 3 -4.64 27.00 -34.47
C THR A 3 -3.86 27.31 -33.19
N GLN A 4 -3.74 28.58 -32.78
CA GLN A 4 -2.94 28.96 -31.59
C GLN A 4 -3.62 28.59 -30.26
N SER A 5 -4.96 28.53 -30.24
CA SER A 5 -5.73 28.24 -29.02
C SER A 5 -5.66 26.76 -28.60
N ARG A 6 -5.52 25.83 -29.57
CA ARG A 6 -5.37 24.39 -29.30
C ARG A 6 -3.98 23.99 -28.77
N VAL A 7 -2.94 24.77 -29.06
CA VAL A 7 -1.56 24.48 -28.60
C VAL A 7 -1.37 24.92 -27.14
N ALA A 8 -1.93 26.07 -26.77
CA ALA A 8 -1.85 26.61 -25.40
C ALA A 8 -2.46 25.66 -24.37
N HIS A 9 -3.61 25.04 -24.67
CA HIS A 9 -4.27 24.07 -23.78
C HIS A 9 -3.50 22.74 -23.64
N ARG A 10 -2.65 22.41 -24.63
CA ARG A 10 -1.75 21.24 -24.58
C ARG A 10 -0.50 21.50 -23.74
N MET A 11 -0.02 22.74 -23.68
CA MET A 11 1.14 23.14 -22.86
C MET A 11 0.81 23.34 -21.38
N THR A 12 -0.42 23.71 -21.02
CA THR A 12 -0.84 23.91 -19.63
C THR A 12 -0.89 22.63 -18.80
N ASN A 13 -1.21 21.47 -19.40
CA ASN A 13 -1.25 20.19 -18.69
C ASN A 13 0.13 19.61 -18.32
N TYR A 14 1.22 20.13 -18.89
CA TYR A 14 2.57 19.59 -18.64
C TYR A 14 3.15 19.98 -17.27
N ARG A 15 2.62 21.05 -16.66
CA ARG A 15 3.02 21.55 -15.33
C ARG A 15 2.03 21.17 -14.23
N GLU A 16 1.01 20.39 -14.54
CA GLU A 16 0.08 19.88 -13.54
C GLU A 16 0.80 18.79 -12.73
N LYS A 17 1.00 19.06 -11.44
CA LYS A 17 1.56 18.07 -10.52
C LYS A 17 0.51 17.06 -10.12
N LYS A 18 0.95 15.80 -9.98
CA LYS A 18 0.10 14.68 -9.54
C LYS A 18 0.86 13.88 -8.51
N TRP A 19 0.13 13.33 -7.54
CA TRP A 19 0.70 12.34 -6.65
C TRP A 19 0.86 11.03 -7.39
N LEU A 20 2.10 10.59 -7.52
CA LEU A 20 2.49 9.30 -8.05
C LEU A 20 3.19 8.49 -6.96
N VAL A 21 3.33 7.19 -7.18
CA VAL A 21 4.06 6.30 -6.28
C VAL A 21 5.30 5.79 -6.97
N ILE A 22 6.44 5.86 -6.28
CA ILE A 22 7.69 5.23 -6.72
C ILE A 22 8.01 4.02 -5.87
N TYR A 23 8.61 3.02 -6.51
CA TYR A 23 9.20 1.87 -5.85
C TYR A 23 10.66 2.20 -5.49
N THR A 24 11.05 1.92 -4.26
CA THR A 24 12.42 2.14 -3.76
C THR A 24 13.11 0.81 -3.46
N LYS A 25 14.43 0.84 -3.32
CA LYS A 25 15.13 -0.27 -2.67
C LYS A 25 14.53 -0.51 -1.28
N PRO A 26 14.35 -1.78 -0.84
CA PRO A 26 13.82 -2.06 0.48
C PRO A 26 14.66 -1.39 1.57
N ARG A 27 14.00 -0.79 2.57
CA ARG A 27 14.63 -0.08 3.70
C ARG A 27 15.31 1.26 3.32
N TRP A 28 15.18 1.71 2.07
CA TRP A 28 15.74 2.98 1.61
C TRP A 28 14.69 4.10 1.53
N GLU A 29 13.44 3.85 1.90
CA GLU A 29 12.30 4.75 1.75
C GLU A 29 12.59 6.13 2.37
N LYS A 30 13.03 6.15 3.63
CA LYS A 30 13.41 7.40 4.35
C LYS A 30 14.60 8.12 3.71
N LYS A 31 15.55 7.38 3.16
CA LYS A 31 16.72 7.95 2.48
C LYS A 31 16.32 8.57 1.15
N VAL A 32 15.49 7.88 0.38
CA VAL A 32 14.94 8.35 -0.90
C VAL A 32 14.08 9.61 -0.67
N ASP A 33 13.21 9.62 0.34
CA ASP A 33 12.42 10.81 0.72
C ASP A 33 13.32 12.02 1.00
N LYS A 34 14.42 11.84 1.74
CA LYS A 34 15.39 12.91 2.00
C LYS A 34 16.08 13.40 0.72
N LEU A 35 16.51 12.49 -0.16
CA LEU A 35 17.18 12.84 -1.42
C LEU A 35 16.25 13.55 -2.41
N LEU A 36 14.98 13.15 -2.47
CA LEU A 36 13.94 13.80 -3.26
C LEU A 36 13.73 15.25 -2.79
N LYS A 37 13.55 15.44 -1.47
CA LYS A 37 13.41 16.79 -0.86
C LYS A 37 14.64 17.67 -1.13
N GLN A 38 15.84 17.12 -1.02
CA GLN A 38 17.08 17.83 -1.35
C GLN A 38 17.17 18.23 -2.83
N SER A 39 16.51 17.49 -3.70
CA SER A 39 16.43 17.79 -5.13
C SER A 39 15.27 18.74 -5.47
N GLY A 40 14.56 19.27 -4.47
CA GLY A 40 13.41 20.16 -4.66
C GLY A 40 12.15 19.45 -5.13
N ILE A 41 12.07 18.11 -5.01
CA ILE A 41 10.88 17.35 -5.37
C ILE A 41 10.02 17.19 -4.12
N GLU A 42 8.75 17.58 -4.24
CA GLU A 42 7.76 17.35 -3.20
C GLU A 42 7.47 15.84 -3.07
N CYS A 43 7.61 15.30 -1.87
CA CYS A 43 7.38 13.90 -1.59
C CYS A 43 6.90 13.66 -0.17
N TYR A 44 6.31 12.49 0.01
CA TYR A 44 5.79 12.02 1.27
C TYR A 44 6.12 10.53 1.45
N CYS A 45 6.94 10.23 2.46
CA CYS A 45 7.13 8.89 2.99
C CYS A 45 6.37 8.79 4.32
N PRO A 46 5.21 8.12 4.36
CA PRO A 46 4.49 7.93 5.61
C PRO A 46 5.28 6.98 6.51
N VAL A 47 5.48 7.37 7.76
CA VAL A 47 6.32 6.67 8.74
C VAL A 47 5.54 6.56 10.05
N ARG A 48 5.67 5.42 10.73
CA ARG A 48 5.09 5.15 12.04
C ARG A 48 6.19 4.87 13.06
N ASP A 49 5.95 5.16 14.32
CA ASP A 49 6.86 4.84 15.40
C ASP A 49 6.54 3.47 16.00
N VAL A 50 7.57 2.66 16.23
CA VAL A 50 7.45 1.35 16.86
C VAL A 50 8.47 1.22 17.98
N VAL A 51 8.02 0.67 19.10
CA VAL A 51 8.89 0.36 20.23
C VAL A 51 9.59 -0.96 19.97
N ASN A 52 10.88 -0.90 19.66
CA ASN A 52 11.72 -2.09 19.59
C ASN A 52 12.32 -2.36 20.98
N GLN A 53 11.99 -3.50 21.57
CA GLN A 53 12.58 -3.93 22.84
C GLN A 53 13.86 -4.71 22.53
N TRP A 54 15.01 -4.11 22.80
CA TRP A 54 16.26 -4.86 22.92
C TRP A 54 16.42 -5.41 24.33
N SER A 55 17.23 -6.45 24.45
CA SER A 55 17.47 -7.24 25.67
C SER A 55 17.82 -6.41 26.92
N ASP A 56 18.22 -5.15 26.73
CA ASP A 56 18.60 -4.23 27.79
C ASP A 56 17.79 -2.90 27.78
N ARG A 57 17.20 -2.46 26.65
CA ARG A 57 16.45 -1.17 26.57
C ARG A 57 15.32 -1.15 25.53
N LYS A 58 14.27 -0.35 25.79
CA LYS A 58 13.23 0.02 24.82
C LYS A 58 13.71 1.21 23.99
N LYS A 59 13.72 1.09 22.65
CA LYS A 59 14.03 2.18 21.73
C LYS A 59 12.87 2.38 20.75
N GLU A 60 12.37 3.61 20.69
CA GLU A 60 11.40 4.01 19.66
C GLU A 60 12.15 4.18 18.33
N ILE A 61 11.69 3.47 17.29
CA ILE A 61 12.25 3.54 15.94
C ILE A 61 11.13 3.89 14.96
N SER A 62 11.40 4.84 14.07
CA SER A 62 10.45 5.21 13.04
C SER A 62 10.65 4.34 11.81
N VAL A 63 9.63 3.58 11.40
CA VAL A 63 9.64 2.67 10.24
C VAL A 63 8.65 3.14 9.17
N PRO A 64 8.94 2.94 7.87
CA PRO A 64 7.99 3.25 6.80
C PRO A 64 6.67 2.49 7.01
N LEU A 65 5.56 3.20 6.82
CA LEU A 65 4.21 2.61 6.87
C LEU A 65 3.98 1.73 5.63
N PHE A 66 4.43 2.18 4.45
CA PHE A 66 4.42 1.42 3.21
C PHE A 66 5.85 0.97 2.89
N SER A 67 6.08 -0.35 2.82
CA SER A 67 7.40 -0.87 2.50
C SER A 67 7.72 -0.67 1.02
N SER A 68 8.93 -0.17 0.73
CA SER A 68 9.45 0.09 -0.61
C SER A 68 8.64 1.10 -1.44
N TYR A 69 7.79 1.92 -0.81
CA TYR A 69 7.00 2.94 -1.50
C TYR A 69 7.26 4.34 -0.94
N VAL A 70 7.34 5.31 -1.84
CA VAL A 70 7.34 6.74 -1.51
C VAL A 70 6.37 7.44 -2.45
N PHE A 71 5.56 8.36 -1.93
CA PHE A 71 4.65 9.17 -2.72
C PHE A 71 5.39 10.44 -3.17
N VAL A 72 5.24 10.82 -4.44
CA VAL A 72 5.90 12.00 -5.03
C VAL A 72 4.85 12.86 -5.71
N HIS A 73 4.89 14.17 -5.48
CA HIS A 73 3.99 15.13 -6.11
C HIS A 73 4.75 15.86 -7.22
N VAL A 74 4.57 15.38 -8.46
CA VAL A 74 5.46 15.70 -9.58
C VAL A 74 4.69 16.02 -10.84
N ASP A 75 5.20 16.98 -11.61
CA ASP A 75 4.81 17.18 -13.00
C ASP A 75 5.58 16.23 -13.95
N ALA A 76 5.32 16.34 -15.25
CA ALA A 76 5.97 15.48 -16.24
C ALA A 76 7.51 15.66 -16.33
N TYR A 77 8.02 16.84 -16.00
CA TYR A 77 9.47 17.10 -15.98
C TYR A 77 10.13 16.51 -14.73
N GLU A 78 9.50 16.71 -13.57
CA GLU A 78 9.98 16.20 -12.29
C GLU A 78 9.92 14.67 -12.22
N GLN A 79 9.01 14.01 -12.95
CA GLN A 79 8.97 12.55 -13.07
C GLN A 79 10.31 11.96 -13.51
N SER A 80 10.91 12.53 -14.58
CA SER A 80 12.21 12.09 -15.08
C SER A 80 13.31 12.29 -14.03
N ARG A 81 13.29 13.43 -13.32
CA ARG A 81 14.26 13.74 -12.26
C ARG A 81 14.14 12.78 -11.08
N ALA A 82 12.91 12.40 -10.70
CA ALA A 82 12.67 11.45 -9.61
C ALA A 82 13.29 10.07 -9.89
N LEU A 83 13.30 9.62 -11.14
CA LEU A 83 13.90 8.33 -11.53
C LEU A 83 15.43 8.30 -11.38
N TYR A 84 16.10 9.45 -11.49
CA TYR A 84 17.56 9.55 -11.32
C TYR A 84 17.99 9.57 -9.85
N ILE A 85 17.06 9.64 -8.90
CA ILE A 85 17.39 9.65 -7.47
C ILE A 85 17.89 8.27 -7.04
N MET A 86 19.03 8.25 -6.38
CA MET A 86 19.65 7.00 -5.94
C MET A 86 18.72 6.22 -5.00
N GLY A 87 18.43 4.97 -5.39
CA GLY A 87 17.57 4.07 -4.62
C GLY A 87 16.13 4.01 -5.12
N VAL A 88 15.76 4.83 -6.11
CA VAL A 88 14.52 4.69 -6.87
C VAL A 88 14.68 3.58 -7.90
N LEU A 89 13.67 2.71 -7.99
CA LEU A 89 13.64 1.58 -8.93
C LEU A 89 12.69 1.84 -10.11
N GLY A 90 11.68 2.68 -9.91
CA GLY A 90 10.73 3.07 -10.95
C GLY A 90 9.42 3.59 -10.37
N PHE A 91 8.51 4.00 -11.25
CA PHE A 91 7.12 4.26 -10.86
C PHE A 91 6.35 2.96 -10.68
N VAL A 92 5.36 3.00 -9.80
CA VAL A 92 4.35 1.94 -9.70
C VAL A 92 3.37 2.12 -10.85
N TYR A 93 3.04 1.04 -11.54
CA TYR A 93 2.10 1.05 -12.65
C TYR A 93 0.82 0.30 -12.30
N TYR A 94 -0.30 0.83 -12.75
CA TYR A 94 -1.61 0.20 -12.70
C TYR A 94 -2.26 0.32 -14.09
N MET A 95 -2.69 -0.81 -14.66
CA MET A 95 -3.28 -0.86 -16.00
C MET A 95 -2.43 -0.16 -17.08
N GLY A 96 -1.11 -0.36 -17.03
CA GLY A 96 -0.16 0.18 -18.00
C GLY A 96 0.14 1.68 -17.86
N LYS A 97 -0.36 2.35 -16.81
CA LYS A 97 -0.10 3.78 -16.55
C LYS A 97 0.48 3.98 -15.14
N PRO A 98 1.28 5.04 -14.88
CA PRO A 98 1.72 5.35 -13.54
C PRO A 98 0.53 5.47 -12.58
N ALA A 99 0.65 4.86 -11.40
CA ALA A 99 -0.40 4.86 -10.40
C ALA A 99 -0.54 6.28 -9.83
N ILE A 100 -1.66 6.93 -10.17
CA ILE A 100 -2.02 8.25 -9.67
C ILE A 100 -2.80 8.09 -8.37
N VAL A 101 -2.34 8.79 -7.34
CA VAL A 101 -3.01 8.91 -6.04
C VAL A 101 -3.70 10.27 -6.00
N ARG A 102 -4.91 10.33 -5.43
CA ARG A 102 -5.64 11.60 -5.25
C ARG A 102 -5.15 12.30 -3.99
N ASP A 103 -5.18 13.63 -3.97
CA ASP A 103 -4.76 14.43 -2.81
C ASP A 103 -5.50 14.03 -1.53
N ASN A 104 -6.81 13.81 -1.61
CA ASN A 104 -7.62 13.39 -0.46
C ASN A 104 -7.12 12.09 0.17
N VAL A 105 -6.59 11.15 -0.62
CA VAL A 105 -6.03 9.90 -0.10
C VAL A 105 -4.73 10.17 0.67
N ILE A 106 -3.88 11.08 0.18
CA ILE A 106 -2.66 11.49 0.89
C ILE A 106 -3.01 12.15 2.23
N ASP A 107 -4.02 13.01 2.23
CA ASP A 107 -4.47 13.71 3.43
C ASP A 107 -5.13 12.76 4.43
N GLU A 108 -5.91 11.78 3.96
CA GLU A 108 -6.45 10.70 4.80
C GLU A 108 -5.32 9.86 5.44
N ILE A 109 -4.28 9.50 4.69
CA ILE A 109 -3.11 8.78 5.22
C ILE A 109 -2.44 9.62 6.33
N ARG A 110 -2.23 10.93 6.11
CA ARG A 110 -1.67 11.84 7.11
C ARG A 110 -2.53 11.91 8.37
N ALA A 111 -3.84 12.12 8.21
CA ALA A 111 -4.78 12.23 9.32
C ALA A 111 -4.86 10.93 10.14
N ASN A 112 -4.88 9.78 9.45
CA ASN A 112 -4.92 8.48 10.10
C ASN A 112 -3.63 8.14 10.85
N LEU A 113 -2.47 8.51 10.32
CA LEU A 113 -1.19 8.37 11.03
C LEU A 113 -1.15 9.17 12.34
N ILE A 114 -1.75 10.36 12.36
CA ILE A 114 -1.84 11.19 13.58
C ILE A 114 -2.81 10.56 14.58
N ARG A 115 -3.94 10.03 14.10
CA ARG A 115 -5.01 9.49 14.95
C ARG A 115 -4.70 8.12 15.53
N TYR A 116 -4.04 7.25 14.76
CA TYR A 116 -3.83 5.85 15.10
C TYR A 116 -2.34 5.51 15.14
N LYS A 117 -1.76 5.52 16.35
CA LYS A 117 -0.32 5.23 16.55
C LYS A 117 0.08 3.80 16.16
N ASP A 118 -0.83 2.85 16.31
CA ASP A 118 -0.59 1.44 16.01
C ASP A 118 -1.02 1.05 14.58
N MET A 119 -1.13 2.03 13.67
CA MET A 119 -1.55 1.76 12.29
C MET A 119 -0.50 0.93 11.55
N GLU A 120 -0.92 -0.19 10.98
CA GLU A 120 -0.09 -1.06 10.15
C GLU A 120 -0.75 -1.27 8.78
N ILE A 121 0.05 -1.32 7.72
CA ILE A 121 -0.43 -1.68 6.39
C ILE A 121 -0.26 -3.18 6.19
N ILE A 122 -1.37 -3.82 5.83
CA ILE A 122 -1.41 -5.22 5.43
C ILE A 122 -1.49 -5.24 3.91
N SER A 123 -0.56 -5.92 3.26
CA SER A 123 -0.66 -6.17 1.82
C SER A 123 -1.81 -7.14 1.57
N LEU A 124 -2.91 -6.64 1.02
CA LEU A 124 -4.08 -7.44 0.65
C LEU A 124 -3.92 -8.10 -0.72
N GLN A 125 -2.71 -8.53 -1.09
CA GLN A 125 -2.54 -9.29 -2.32
C GLN A 125 -3.33 -10.60 -2.18
N ASN A 126 -4.55 -10.58 -2.72
CA ASN A 126 -5.51 -11.67 -2.83
C ASN A 126 -6.32 -12.03 -1.57
N LEU A 127 -6.59 -11.11 -0.62
CA LEU A 127 -7.44 -11.43 0.54
C LEU A 127 -8.43 -10.30 0.87
N CYS A 128 -9.71 -10.57 0.67
CA CYS A 128 -10.83 -9.69 0.94
C CYS A 128 -11.76 -10.25 2.02
N ILE A 129 -12.53 -9.37 2.67
CA ILE A 129 -13.64 -9.80 3.53
C ILE A 129 -14.67 -10.51 2.65
N GLY A 130 -15.11 -11.69 3.09
CA GLY A 130 -16.03 -12.54 2.35
C GLY A 130 -15.37 -13.66 1.57
N ASP A 131 -14.05 -13.63 1.39
CA ASP A 131 -13.31 -14.68 0.68
C ASP A 131 -13.38 -16.02 1.41
N THR A 132 -13.46 -17.10 0.63
CA THR A 132 -13.30 -18.46 1.13
C THR A 132 -11.81 -18.83 1.09
N VAL A 133 -11.28 -19.21 2.24
CA VAL A 133 -9.85 -19.49 2.41
C VAL A 133 -9.60 -20.83 3.08
N THR A 134 -8.51 -21.49 2.73
CA THR A 134 -8.04 -22.73 3.37
C THR A 134 -6.85 -22.44 4.27
N ILE A 135 -6.84 -23.03 5.47
CA ILE A 135 -5.74 -22.91 6.42
C ILE A 135 -4.61 -23.89 6.04
N LYS A 136 -3.39 -23.38 5.90
CA LYS A 136 -2.17 -24.12 5.52
C LYS A 136 -1.38 -24.67 6.71
N GLY A 137 -1.69 -24.29 7.95
CA GLY A 137 -0.91 -24.72 9.10
C GLY A 137 -1.59 -24.47 10.45
N GLY A 138 -1.14 -25.20 11.48
CA GLY A 138 -1.71 -25.19 12.83
C GLY A 138 -2.81 -26.24 13.02
N ALA A 139 -3.52 -26.16 14.14
CA ALA A 139 -4.51 -27.17 14.56
C ALA A 139 -5.72 -27.32 13.61
N LEU A 140 -5.94 -26.35 12.72
CA LEU A 140 -7.05 -26.32 11.77
C LEU A 140 -6.58 -26.43 10.31
N VAL A 141 -5.40 -27.01 10.08
CA VAL A 141 -4.87 -27.23 8.72
C VAL A 141 -5.88 -27.97 7.83
N ASN A 142 -5.95 -27.57 6.57
CA ASN A 142 -6.89 -28.05 5.54
C ASN A 142 -8.37 -27.71 5.77
N GLN A 143 -8.73 -26.99 6.83
CA GLN A 143 -10.10 -26.50 7.01
C GLN A 143 -10.35 -25.25 6.16
N MET A 144 -11.57 -25.16 5.61
CA MET A 144 -12.05 -24.02 4.82
C MET A 144 -12.95 -23.14 5.67
N GLY A 145 -12.75 -21.82 5.60
CA GLY A 145 -13.58 -20.85 6.31
C GLY A 145 -13.80 -19.58 5.49
N LYS A 146 -14.80 -18.79 5.89
CA LYS A 146 -15.08 -17.49 5.30
C LYS A 146 -14.44 -16.38 6.13
N VAL A 147 -13.78 -15.44 5.46
CA VAL A 147 -13.17 -14.28 6.11
C VAL A 147 -14.27 -13.31 6.56
N LEU A 148 -14.42 -13.14 7.88
CA LEU A 148 -15.36 -12.16 8.45
C LEU A 148 -14.70 -10.81 8.67
N GLN A 149 -13.44 -10.80 9.10
CA GLN A 149 -12.72 -9.58 9.44
C GLN A 149 -11.21 -9.79 9.34
N ILE A 150 -10.50 -8.77 8.88
CA ILE A 150 -9.04 -8.73 8.86
C ILE A 150 -8.58 -7.80 10.00
N GLN A 151 -7.76 -8.32 10.92
CA GLN A 151 -7.25 -7.61 12.10
C GLN A 151 -5.72 -7.73 12.16
N GLY A 152 -5.01 -6.77 11.56
CA GLY A 152 -3.54 -6.80 11.53
C GLY A 152 -3.03 -8.06 10.81
N LYS A 153 -2.21 -8.85 11.50
CA LYS A 153 -1.66 -10.11 10.96
C LYS A 153 -2.60 -11.30 11.05
N ASN A 154 -3.78 -11.13 11.66
CA ASN A 154 -4.73 -12.19 11.93
C ASN A 154 -6.05 -11.95 11.20
N VAL A 155 -6.75 -13.04 10.92
CA VAL A 155 -8.04 -13.04 10.25
C VAL A 155 -9.03 -13.75 11.14
N LEU A 156 -10.20 -13.13 11.31
CA LEU A 156 -11.36 -13.75 11.93
C LEU A 156 -12.09 -14.57 10.88
N MET A 157 -12.18 -15.88 11.10
CA MET A 157 -12.88 -16.78 10.19
C MET A 157 -14.08 -17.42 10.87
N VAL A 158 -15.10 -17.71 10.07
CA VAL A 158 -16.22 -18.58 10.45
C VAL A 158 -16.18 -19.87 9.66
N PHE A 159 -16.36 -20.98 10.37
CA PHE A 159 -16.64 -22.29 9.80
C PHE A 159 -18.12 -22.59 9.97
N GLU A 160 -18.81 -22.88 8.88
CA GLU A 160 -20.18 -23.37 8.90
C GLU A 160 -20.13 -24.90 9.00
N THR A 161 -20.06 -25.42 10.22
CA THR A 161 -20.15 -26.86 10.48
C THR A 161 -21.25 -27.11 11.50
N ILE A 162 -22.28 -27.87 11.09
CA ILE A 162 -23.35 -28.42 11.94
C ILE A 162 -23.91 -27.41 12.97
N ASN A 163 -24.81 -26.53 12.53
CA ASN A 163 -25.58 -25.59 13.36
C ASN A 163 -24.77 -24.79 14.40
N CYS A 164 -23.47 -24.62 14.17
CA CYS A 164 -22.54 -23.92 15.05
C CYS A 164 -21.52 -23.15 14.20
N ALA A 165 -21.17 -21.94 14.64
CA ALA A 165 -20.17 -21.09 14.01
C ALA A 165 -18.91 -21.10 14.88
N LEU A 166 -17.84 -21.72 14.40
CA LEU A 166 -16.54 -21.65 15.07
C LEU A 166 -15.80 -20.39 14.61
N VAL A 167 -15.44 -19.53 15.56
CA VAL A 167 -14.73 -18.27 15.28
C VAL A 167 -13.28 -18.38 15.74
N THR A 168 -12.32 -18.23 14.81
CA THR A 168 -10.89 -18.35 15.11
C THR A 168 -10.09 -17.16 14.58
N ARG A 169 -8.95 -16.88 15.22
CA ARG A 169 -7.94 -15.94 14.74
C ARG A 169 -6.78 -16.72 14.11
N VAL A 170 -6.56 -16.55 12.82
CA VAL A 170 -5.48 -17.24 12.09
C VAL A 170 -4.61 -16.23 11.36
N SER A 171 -3.30 -16.47 11.35
CA SER A 171 -2.37 -15.56 10.69
C SER A 171 -2.53 -15.59 9.16
N ILE A 172 -2.49 -14.42 8.51
CA ILE A 172 -2.67 -14.26 7.05
C ILE A 172 -1.70 -15.14 6.25
N GLN A 173 -0.47 -15.30 6.73
CA GLN A 173 0.59 -16.13 6.14
C GLN A 173 0.21 -17.62 6.05
N ASN A 174 -0.76 -18.08 6.85
CA ASN A 174 -1.23 -19.47 6.84
C ASN A 174 -2.50 -19.64 5.99
N LEU A 175 -2.83 -18.73 5.08
CA LEU A 175 -4.05 -18.82 4.26
C LEU A 175 -3.72 -19.05 2.76
N SER A 176 -4.61 -19.77 2.08
CA SER A 176 -4.76 -19.76 0.62
C SER A 176 -6.17 -19.32 0.27
N VAL A 177 -6.29 -18.40 -0.69
CA VAL A 177 -7.57 -17.87 -1.16
C VAL A 177 -8.02 -18.61 -2.41
N HIS A 178 -9.32 -18.92 -2.47
CA HIS A 178 -9.95 -19.48 -3.66
C HIS A 178 -10.66 -18.35 -4.42
N ASN A 179 -10.13 -17.96 -5.58
CA ASN A 179 -10.83 -17.06 -6.49
C ASN A 179 -11.89 -17.86 -7.23
N ILE A 180 -13.17 -17.66 -6.91
CA ILE A 180 -14.26 -18.20 -7.72
C ILE A 180 -14.35 -17.33 -8.97
N SER A 181 -13.72 -17.77 -10.05
CA SER A 181 -13.99 -17.27 -11.40
C SER A 181 -15.47 -17.54 -11.70
N GLY A 182 -16.29 -16.49 -11.68
CA GLY A 182 -17.67 -16.57 -12.13
C GLY A 182 -17.72 -16.97 -13.60
N ASN A 183 -18.01 -18.24 -13.86
CA ASN A 183 -18.32 -18.78 -15.17
C ASN A 183 -19.73 -18.28 -15.53
N HIS A 184 -19.85 -17.20 -16.29
CA HIS A 184 -21.10 -16.86 -16.97
C HIS A 184 -21.06 -17.49 -18.37
N GLU A 185 -21.56 -18.72 -18.46
CA GLU A 185 -22.18 -19.23 -19.68
C GLU A 185 -23.57 -18.59 -19.80
N ASN A 186 -23.79 -17.85 -20.90
CA ASN A 186 -24.98 -17.91 -21.75
C ASN A 186 -24.79 -16.95 -22.94
#